data_AF-A0AAD8FJ80-F1
#
_entry.id   AF-A0AAD8FJ80-F1
#
_cell.length_a   1.000
_cell.length_b   1.000
_cell.length_c   1.000
_cell.angle_alpha   90.00
_cell.angle_beta   90.00
_cell.angle_gamma   90.00
#
_symmetry.space_group_name_H-M   'P 1'
#
loop_
_entity.id
_entity.type
_entity.pdbx_description
1 polymer ?
#
loop_
_entity_poly.entity_id
_entity_poly.type
_entity_poly.pdbx_seq_one_letter_code
_entity_poly.pdbx_strand_id
1 'polypeptide(L)'
;MRRSDKGETSTEIDRSLQLSHSTVSPIIKDKDPILEHVKGSAPMKATVITKQSCGLIIEMERLLVLSLEDQNQRRIPVSLMVLQEKASRLFEVLKREK
;
A
#
# COMPACT_ATOMS: atom_id res chain seq x y z
N MET A 1 4.77 15.66 -1.09
CA MET A 1 3.82 16.67 -1.61
C MET A 1 4.01 18.06 -1.04
N ARG A 2 4.04 18.23 0.29
CA ARG A 2 4.16 19.55 0.95
C ARG A 2 5.35 20.43 0.51
N ARG A 3 6.30 19.91 -0.26
CA ARG A 3 7.46 20.62 -0.81
C ARG A 3 7.17 21.26 -2.17
N SER A 4 6.57 20.50 -3.09
CA SER A 4 6.05 21.04 -4.36
C SER A 4 4.94 22.08 -4.11
N ASP A 5 4.08 21.85 -3.12
CA ASP A 5 3.02 22.82 -2.72
C ASP A 5 3.59 24.12 -2.13
N LYS A 6 4.86 24.11 -1.70
CA LYS A 6 5.59 25.29 -1.20
C LYS A 6 6.36 26.02 -2.30
N GLY A 7 6.22 25.61 -3.56
CA GLY A 7 6.89 26.21 -4.71
C GLY A 7 8.28 25.64 -5.03
N GLU A 8 8.73 24.57 -4.35
CA GLU A 8 9.96 23.87 -4.76
C GLU A 8 9.75 23.23 -6.14
N THR A 9 10.73 23.42 -7.03
CA THR A 9 10.73 22.84 -8.38
C THR A 9 11.03 21.35 -8.34
N SER A 10 10.58 20.61 -9.36
CA SER A 10 10.81 19.15 -9.47
C SER A 10 12.31 18.81 -9.36
N THR A 11 13.18 19.61 -9.97
CA THR A 11 14.63 19.43 -9.96
C THR A 11 15.27 19.63 -8.58
N GLU A 12 14.74 20.54 -7.75
CA GLU A 12 15.20 20.73 -6.36
C GLU A 12 14.78 19.54 -5.50
N ILE A 13 13.58 19.02 -5.75
CA ILE A 13 13.05 17.83 -5.08
C ILE A 13 13.88 16.60 -5.44
N ASP A 14 14.15 16.37 -6.73
CA ASP A 14 15.01 15.29 -7.25
C ASP A 14 16.34 15.25 -6.53
N ARG A 15 17.03 16.40 -6.50
CA ARG A 15 18.36 16.55 -5.92
C ARG A 15 18.35 16.29 -4.42
N SER A 16 17.33 16.81 -3.71
CA SER A 16 17.23 16.65 -2.26
C SER A 16 16.89 15.22 -1.84
N LEU A 17 16.13 14.50 -2.65
CA LEU A 17 15.72 13.12 -2.39
C LEU A 17 16.63 12.07 -3.04
N GLN A 18 17.61 12.51 -3.86
CA GLN A 18 18.45 11.64 -4.69
C GLN A 18 17.62 10.69 -5.57
N LEU A 19 16.48 11.16 -6.07
CA LEU A 19 15.59 10.42 -6.94
C LEU A 19 15.73 10.92 -8.38
N SER A 20 15.47 10.04 -9.35
CA SER A 20 15.47 10.45 -10.76
C SER A 20 14.26 11.35 -11.06
N HIS A 21 14.44 12.29 -11.98
CA HIS A 21 13.35 13.13 -12.49
C HIS A 21 12.17 12.30 -13.05
N SER A 22 12.47 11.12 -13.62
CA SER A 22 11.48 10.15 -14.10
C SER A 22 10.67 9.49 -12.97
N THR A 23 11.14 9.56 -11.73
CA THR A 23 10.44 9.06 -10.54
C THR A 23 9.61 10.17 -9.88
N VAL A 24 10.16 11.37 -9.75
CA VAL A 24 9.49 12.48 -9.04
C VAL A 24 8.39 13.14 -9.88
N SER A 25 8.61 13.31 -11.19
CA SER A 25 7.64 13.99 -12.06
C SER A 25 6.27 13.31 -12.10
N PRO A 26 6.16 11.96 -12.24
CA PRO A 26 4.89 11.27 -12.18
C PRO A 26 4.22 11.39 -10.80
N ILE A 27 5.00 11.35 -9.71
CA ILE A 27 4.45 11.46 -8.35
C ILE A 27 3.82 12.83 -8.16
N ILE A 28 4.49 13.92 -8.57
CA ILE A 28 3.92 15.27 -8.49
C ILE A 28 2.66 15.40 -9.36
N LYS A 29 2.69 14.82 -10.57
CA LYS A 29 1.57 14.87 -11.51
C LYS A 29 0.34 14.12 -10.99
N ASP A 30 0.53 12.94 -10.43
CA ASP A 30 -0.54 12.05 -9.95
C ASP A 30 -0.84 12.26 -8.46
N LYS A 31 -0.55 13.46 -7.93
CA LYS A 31 -0.63 13.77 -6.49
C LYS A 31 -1.99 13.46 -5.88
N ASP A 32 -3.03 14.02 -6.46
CA ASP A 32 -4.38 13.96 -5.88
C ASP A 32 -4.94 12.54 -5.86
N PRO A 33 -4.88 11.76 -6.96
CA PRO A 33 -5.33 10.37 -6.91
C PRO A 33 -4.47 9.51 -5.97
N ILE A 34 -3.16 9.76 -5.84
CA ILE A 34 -2.32 9.07 -4.85
C ILE A 34 -2.78 9.38 -3.42
N LEU A 35 -3.07 10.65 -3.11
CA LEU A 35 -3.53 11.06 -1.78
C LEU A 35 -4.92 10.51 -1.45
N GLU A 36 -5.83 10.47 -2.42
CA GLU A 36 -7.17 9.89 -2.25
C GLU A 36 -7.07 8.39 -1.95
N HIS A 37 -6.24 7.67 -2.70
CA HIS A 37 -6.00 6.24 -2.50
C HIS A 37 -5.41 5.93 -1.11
N VAL A 38 -4.52 6.81 -0.61
CA VAL A 38 -3.92 6.66 0.73
C VAL A 38 -4.92 6.96 1.85
N LYS A 39 -5.88 7.87 1.66
CA LYS A 39 -6.88 8.22 2.70
C LYS A 39 -7.76 7.04 3.11
N GLY A 40 -8.04 6.10 2.21
CA GLY A 40 -8.83 4.89 2.48
C GLY A 40 -8.01 3.71 3.03
N SER A 41 -6.68 3.84 3.08
CA SER A 41 -5.77 2.78 3.49
C SER A 41 -5.30 2.97 4.93
N ALA A 42 -5.16 1.89 5.69
CA ALA A 42 -4.54 1.93 7.01
C ALA A 42 -3.08 2.43 6.87
N PRO A 43 -2.55 3.23 7.82
CA PRO A 43 -1.20 3.76 7.71
C PRO A 43 -0.17 2.63 7.88
N MET A 44 0.14 1.93 6.79
CA MET A 44 1.20 0.93 6.76
C MET A 44 2.52 1.65 6.53
N LYS A 45 3.47 1.49 7.46
CA LYS A 45 4.87 1.89 7.27
C LYS A 45 5.50 0.93 6.26
N ALA A 46 5.22 1.13 4.98
CA ALA A 46 5.73 0.28 3.90
C ALA A 46 7.24 0.49 3.72
N THR A 47 8.03 -0.55 3.97
CA THR A 47 9.51 -0.52 3.96
C THR A 47 10.14 -0.76 2.58
N VAL A 48 9.36 -0.64 1.49
CA VAL A 48 9.64 -0.90 0.05
C VAL A 48 8.74 -2.02 -0.46
N ILE A 49 7.75 -1.65 -1.29
CA ILE A 49 6.85 -2.58 -1.97
C ILE A 49 6.84 -2.21 -3.46
N THR A 50 7.16 -3.17 -4.33
CA THR A 50 7.10 -2.94 -5.79
C THR A 50 5.65 -2.86 -6.27
N LYS A 51 5.38 -2.16 -7.38
CA LYS A 51 4.00 -1.88 -7.85
C LYS A 51 3.14 -3.16 -8.03
N GLN A 52 3.72 -4.25 -8.50
CA GLN A 52 3.03 -5.55 -8.62
C GLN A 52 2.72 -6.16 -7.24
N SER A 53 3.69 -6.15 -6.32
CA SER A 53 3.51 -6.60 -4.94
C SER A 53 2.48 -5.74 -4.21
N CYS A 54 2.40 -4.44 -4.49
CA CYS A 54 1.42 -3.53 -3.91
C CYS A 54 -0.02 -3.98 -4.23
N GLY A 55 -0.31 -4.29 -5.51
CA GLY A 55 -1.63 -4.76 -5.89
C GLY A 55 -2.01 -6.12 -5.30
N LEU A 56 -1.05 -7.04 -5.15
CA LEU A 56 -1.29 -8.34 -4.51
C LEU A 56 -1.48 -8.21 -2.99
N ILE A 57 -0.68 -7.38 -2.33
CA ILE A 57 -0.77 -7.13 -0.89
C ILE A 57 -2.08 -6.43 -0.54
N ILE A 58 -2.49 -5.41 -1.31
CA ILE A 58 -3.77 -4.72 -1.09
C ILE A 58 -4.95 -5.68 -1.21
N GLU A 59 -4.98 -6.53 -2.24
CA GLU A 59 -6.07 -7.48 -2.42
C GLU A 59 -6.07 -8.55 -1.31
N MET A 60 -4.88 -8.99 -0.89
CA MET A 60 -4.73 -9.89 0.26
C MET A 60 -5.27 -9.25 1.55
N GLU A 61 -4.89 -8.00 1.84
CA GLU A 61 -5.34 -7.26 3.02
C GLU A 61 -6.87 -7.10 3.03
N ARG A 62 -7.47 -6.72 1.90
CA ARG A 62 -8.92 -6.59 1.77
C ARG A 62 -9.65 -7.87 2.14
N LEU A 63 -9.18 -9.01 1.63
CA LEU A 63 -9.76 -10.33 1.91
C LEU A 63 -9.49 -10.81 3.36
N LEU A 64 -8.37 -10.40 3.96
CA LEU A 64 -8.11 -10.65 5.38
C LEU A 64 -9.04 -9.85 6.28
N VAL A 65 -9.33 -8.58 5.96
CA VAL A 65 -10.28 -7.73 6.70
C VAL A 65 -11.67 -8.35 6.66
N LEU A 66 -12.19 -8.71 5.49
CA LEU A 66 -13.50 -9.38 5.35
C LEU A 66 -13.59 -10.67 6.18
N SER A 67 -12.50 -11.42 6.24
CA SER A 67 -12.44 -12.62 7.06
C SER A 67 -12.39 -12.33 8.55
N LEU A 68 -11.72 -11.27 8.98
CA LEU A 68 -11.69 -10.86 10.37
C LEU A 68 -13.06 -10.38 10.82
N GLU A 69 -13.80 -9.68 9.96
CA GLU A 69 -15.18 -9.24 10.22
C GLU A 69 -16.12 -10.44 10.45
N ASP A 70 -16.07 -11.48 9.60
CA ASP A 70 -16.85 -12.72 9.79
C ASP A 70 -16.45 -13.45 11.09
N GLN A 71 -15.16 -13.57 11.38
CA GLN A 71 -14.69 -14.22 12.61
C GLN A 71 -15.10 -13.44 13.86
N ASN A 72 -15.03 -12.10 13.80
CA ASN A 72 -15.47 -11.23 14.89
C ASN A 72 -16.99 -11.34 15.12
N GLN A 73 -17.79 -11.38 14.05
CA GLN A 73 -19.23 -11.61 14.14
C GLN A 73 -19.57 -12.94 14.81
N ARG A 74 -18.78 -13.98 14.55
CA ARG A 74 -18.90 -15.31 15.17
C ARG A 74 -18.27 -15.42 16.57
N ARG A 75 -17.67 -14.33 17.07
CA ARG A 75 -16.90 -14.29 18.33
C ARG A 75 -15.78 -15.33 18.40
N ILE A 76 -15.16 -15.62 17.26
CA ILE A 76 -14.03 -16.55 17.19
C ILE A 76 -12.75 -15.74 17.45
N PRO A 77 -11.97 -16.07 18.50
CA PRO A 77 -10.71 -15.39 18.74
C PRO A 77 -9.70 -15.73 17.64
N VAL A 78 -9.15 -14.69 16.99
CA VAL A 78 -8.13 -14.85 15.96
C VAL A 78 -6.76 -14.57 16.58
N SER A 79 -5.88 -15.57 16.56
CA SER A 79 -4.48 -15.39 16.94
C SER A 79 -3.67 -14.83 15.78
N LEU A 80 -2.57 -14.14 16.10
CA LEU A 80 -1.67 -13.61 15.08
C LEU A 80 -1.11 -14.70 14.16
N MET A 81 -0.81 -15.89 14.70
CA MET A 81 -0.30 -17.01 13.91
C MET A 81 -1.29 -17.47 12.85
N VAL A 82 -2.57 -17.60 13.22
CA VAL A 82 -3.64 -17.98 12.28
C VAL A 82 -3.83 -16.91 11.21
N LEU A 83 -3.73 -15.64 11.59
CA LEU A 83 -3.83 -14.53 10.64
C LEU A 83 -2.65 -14.53 9.65
N GLN A 84 -1.42 -14.75 10.13
CA GLN A 84 -0.22 -14.82 9.29
C GLN A 84 -0.26 -16.03 8.34
N GLU A 85 -0.64 -17.20 8.84
CA GLU A 85 -0.81 -18.40 8.00
C GLU A 85 -1.86 -18.16 6.90
N LYS A 86 -2.99 -17.55 7.26
CA LYS A 86 -4.04 -17.20 6.32
C LYS A 86 -3.58 -16.17 5.29
N ALA A 87 -2.79 -15.18 5.71
CA ALA A 87 -2.17 -14.20 4.82
C ALA A 87 -1.23 -14.87 3.82
N SER A 88 -0.33 -15.75 4.27
CA SER A 88 0.59 -16.49 3.41
C SER A 88 -0.14 -17.36 2.40
N ARG A 89 -1.15 -18.12 2.85
CA ARG A 89 -1.95 -18.96 1.95
C ARG A 89 -2.68 -18.12 0.90
N LEU A 90 -3.27 -17.00 1.31
CA LEU A 90 -4.01 -16.13 0.41
C LEU A 90 -3.10 -15.45 -0.62
N PHE A 91 -1.92 -15.00 -0.18
CA PHE A 91 -0.93 -14.42 -1.07
C PHE A 91 -0.50 -15.41 -2.17
N GLU A 92 -0.22 -16.67 -1.80
CA GLU A 92 0.15 -17.70 -2.78
C GLU A 92 -0.97 -18.03 -3.77
N VAL A 93 -2.24 -17.97 -3.33
CA VAL A 93 -3.39 -18.11 -4.24
C VAL A 93 -3.47 -16.93 -5.20
N LEU A 94 -3.42 -15.70 -4.70
CA LEU A 94 -3.49 -14.49 -5.52
C LEU A 94 -2.33 -14.38 -6.52
N LYS A 95 -1.16 -14.92 -6.15
CA LYS A 95 0.02 -14.99 -7.02
C LYS A 95 -0.15 -15.99 -8.17
N ARG A 96 -0.96 -17.03 -8.02
CA ARG A 96 -1.23 -18.03 -9.08
C ARG A 96 -2.30 -17.57 -10.07
N GLU A 97 -3.21 -16.71 -9.62
CA GLU A 97 -4.32 -16.17 -10.43
C GLU A 97 -3.92 -14.94 -11.28
N LYS A 98 -2.70 -14.41 -11.12
CA LYS A 98 -2.14 -13.30 -11.91
C LYS A 98 -0.93 -13.75 -12.74
#